data_AF-A0A1W9GL61-F1
#
_entry.id   AF-A0A1W9GL61-F1
#
_cell.length_a   1.000
_cell.length_b   1.000
_cell.length_c   1.000
_cell.angle_alpha   90.00
_cell.angle_beta   90.00
_cell.angle_gamma   90.00
#
_symmetry.space_group_name_H-M   'P 1'
#
loop_
_entity.id
_entity.type
_entity.pdbx_description
1 polymer ?
#
loop_
_entity_poly.entity_id
_entity_poly.type
_entity_poly.pdbx_seq_one_letter_code
_entity_poly.pdbx_strand_id
1 'polypeptide(L)'
;MVRVGVIALFLLCLTVPVWAADTELFNPDQPFEQAMTRSFLRSLVDQAIDRFEDHVEISGNLASPETKSDQEQHLGFKFYPEGKSKSTRHFAAESWFRIVPESGHYDWHFQFRQPEDRSKKQLPPQMEAPL
;
A
#
# COMPACT_ATOMS: atom_id res chain seq x y z
N MET A 1 -18.10 -49.12 51.13
CA MET A 1 -18.94 -49.33 49.92
C MET A 1 -19.26 -48.02 49.19
N VAL A 2 -19.53 -46.91 49.89
CA VAL A 2 -19.86 -45.60 49.28
C VAL A 2 -18.75 -45.03 48.35
N ARG A 3 -17.46 -45.20 48.70
CA ARG A 3 -16.34 -44.70 47.88
C ARG A 3 -16.20 -45.35 46.50
N VAL A 4 -16.59 -46.62 46.37
CA VAL A 4 -16.50 -47.35 45.09
C VAL A 4 -17.62 -46.93 44.15
N GLY A 5 -18.81 -46.64 44.69
CA GLY A 5 -19.94 -46.13 43.91
C GLY A 5 -19.69 -44.75 43.31
N VAL A 6 -19.01 -43.86 44.03
CA VAL A 6 -18.67 -42.51 43.54
C VAL A 6 -17.63 -42.58 42.42
N ILE A 7 -16.65 -43.48 42.51
CA ILE A 7 -15.62 -43.66 41.47
C ILE A 7 -16.23 -44.30 40.21
N ALA A 8 -17.13 -45.27 40.37
CA ALA A 8 -17.83 -45.89 39.25
C ALA A 8 -18.73 -44.89 38.49
N LEU A 9 -19.41 -44.00 39.22
CA LEU A 9 -20.23 -42.93 38.62
C LEU A 9 -19.36 -41.91 37.86
N PHE A 10 -18.19 -41.55 38.40
CA PHE A 10 -17.26 -40.64 37.75
C PHE A 10 -16.67 -41.22 36.45
N LEU A 11 -16.39 -42.53 36.43
CA LEU A 11 -15.89 -43.21 35.23
C LEU A 11 -16.96 -43.36 34.15
N LEU A 12 -18.24 -43.52 34.53
CA LEU A 12 -19.37 -43.59 33.59
C LEU A 12 -19.62 -42.25 32.86
N CYS A 13 -19.33 -41.11 33.50
CA CYS A 13 -19.49 -39.79 32.89
C CYS A 13 -18.39 -39.42 31.88
N LEU A 14 -17.27 -40.14 31.85
CA LEU A 14 -16.17 -39.90 30.91
C LEU A 14 -16.28 -40.70 29.62
N THR A 15 -17.25 -41.61 29.50
CA THR A 15 -17.44 -42.46 28.32
C THR A 15 -18.52 -41.95 27.37
N VAL A 16 -18.97 -40.70 27.50
CA VAL A 16 -19.91 -40.12 26.53
C VAL A 16 -19.15 -39.86 25.23
N PRO A 17 -19.49 -40.52 24.10
CA PRO A 17 -18.81 -40.28 22.85
C PRO A 17 -19.13 -38.85 22.40
N VAL A 18 -18.11 -38.02 22.25
CA VAL A 18 -18.22 -36.61 21.86
C VAL A 18 -18.66 -36.42 20.39
N TRP A 19 -19.16 -37.47 19.75
CA TRP A 19 -19.45 -37.56 18.30
C TRP A 19 -20.96 -37.63 18.03
N ALA A 20 -21.72 -36.74 18.65
CA ALA A 20 -23.11 -36.49 18.30
C ALA A 20 -23.41 -34.98 18.29
N ALA A 21 -22.41 -34.15 17.99
CA ALA A 21 -22.68 -32.80 17.50
C ALA A 21 -22.99 -32.95 16.02
N ASP A 22 -24.23 -32.65 15.64
CA ASP A 22 -24.61 -32.39 14.26
C ASP A 22 -23.47 -31.60 13.61
N THR A 23 -22.96 -32.10 12.50
CA THR A 23 -22.03 -31.34 11.66
C THR A 23 -22.82 -30.20 11.03
N GLU A 24 -23.19 -29.17 11.81
CA GLU A 24 -23.24 -27.82 11.26
C GLU A 24 -21.88 -27.62 10.63
N LEU A 25 -21.90 -27.61 9.30
CA LEU A 25 -20.75 -27.49 8.43
C LEU A 25 -19.94 -26.30 8.95
N PHE A 26 -18.89 -26.55 9.72
CA PHE A 26 -18.07 -25.51 10.31
C PHE A 26 -17.52 -24.68 9.15
N ASN A 27 -18.13 -23.52 8.92
CA ASN A 27 -17.74 -22.62 7.87
C ASN A 27 -16.75 -21.64 8.52
N PRO A 28 -15.43 -21.80 8.30
CA PRO A 28 -14.42 -20.94 8.90
C PRO A 28 -14.58 -19.47 8.46
N ASP A 29 -15.33 -19.20 7.40
CA ASP A 29 -15.57 -17.86 6.87
C ASP A 29 -16.77 -17.16 7.55
N GLN A 30 -17.65 -17.90 8.23
CA GLN A 30 -18.82 -17.34 8.93
C GLN A 30 -18.50 -16.25 9.97
N PRO A 31 -17.47 -16.40 10.84
CA PRO A 31 -17.08 -15.33 11.76
C PRO A 31 -16.48 -14.12 11.03
N PHE A 32 -15.86 -14.31 9.86
CA PHE A 32 -15.34 -13.19 9.05
C PHE A 32 -16.46 -12.45 8.33
N GLU A 33 -17.44 -13.15 7.77
CA GLU A 33 -18.64 -12.56 7.16
C GLU A 33 -19.48 -11.77 8.19
N GLN A 34 -19.52 -12.23 9.45
CA GLN A 34 -20.22 -11.52 10.54
C GLN A 34 -19.38 -10.41 11.19
N ALA A 35 -18.06 -10.60 11.37
CA ALA A 35 -17.20 -9.65 12.08
C ALA A 35 -16.67 -8.52 11.16
N MET A 36 -16.38 -8.82 9.88
CA MET A 36 -16.00 -7.82 8.89
C MET A 36 -17.19 -7.50 7.98
N THR A 37 -18.09 -6.67 8.51
CA THR A 37 -19.18 -6.13 7.70
C THR A 37 -18.62 -5.38 6.50
N ARG A 38 -19.29 -5.50 5.34
CA ARG A 38 -18.95 -4.79 4.10
C ARG A 38 -18.77 -3.28 4.29
N SER A 39 -19.48 -2.68 5.24
CA SER A 39 -19.34 -1.27 5.61
C SER A 39 -18.01 -0.96 6.30
N PHE A 40 -17.54 -1.84 7.19
CA PHE A 40 -16.24 -1.70 7.84
C PHE A 40 -15.09 -1.85 6.83
N LEU A 41 -15.15 -2.87 5.97
CA LEU A 41 -14.19 -3.06 4.88
C LEU A 41 -14.15 -1.84 3.95
N ARG A 42 -15.32 -1.31 3.58
CA ARG A 42 -15.41 -0.11 2.77
C ARG A 42 -14.79 1.09 3.48
N SER A 43 -15.06 1.30 4.77
CA SER A 43 -14.45 2.38 5.54
C SER A 43 -12.92 2.27 5.61
N LEU A 44 -12.36 1.06 5.71
CA LEU A 44 -10.91 0.86 5.70
C LEU A 44 -10.31 1.16 4.33
N VAL A 45 -10.99 0.76 3.25
CA VAL A 45 -10.58 1.08 1.88
C VAL A 45 -10.63 2.58 1.63
N ASP A 46 -11.73 3.23 2.00
CA ASP A 46 -11.89 4.68 1.87
C ASP A 46 -10.77 5.40 2.65
N GLN A 47 -10.51 4.98 3.90
CA GLN A 47 -9.41 5.55 4.70
C GLN A 47 -8.03 5.29 4.08
N ALA A 48 -7.80 4.12 3.49
CA ALA A 48 -6.54 3.80 2.83
C ALA A 48 -6.34 4.66 1.57
N ILE A 49 -7.39 4.87 0.80
CA ILE A 49 -7.39 5.75 -0.38
C ILE A 49 -7.11 7.19 0.04
N ASP A 50 -7.81 7.72 1.05
CA ASP A 50 -7.59 9.08 1.55
C ASP A 50 -6.14 9.30 1.99
N ARG A 51 -5.56 8.32 2.69
CA ARG A 51 -4.15 8.38 3.12
C ARG A 51 -3.20 8.28 1.93
N PHE A 52 -3.49 7.42 0.97
CA PHE A 52 -2.70 7.29 -0.24
C PHE A 52 -2.72 8.58 -1.06
N GLU A 53 -3.89 9.20 -1.23
CA GLU A 53 -4.04 10.48 -1.91
C GLU A 53 -3.32 11.63 -1.19
N ASP A 54 -3.19 11.61 0.14
CA ASP A 54 -2.38 12.61 0.84
C ASP A 54 -0.88 12.42 0.59
N HIS A 55 -0.41 11.22 0.26
CA HIS A 55 1.03 10.92 0.13
C HIS A 55 1.48 10.77 -1.33
N VAL A 56 0.59 10.49 -2.27
CA VAL A 56 0.93 10.19 -3.65
C VAL A 56 0.24 11.15 -4.61
N GLU A 57 1.00 11.65 -5.57
CA GLU A 57 0.52 12.45 -6.68
C GLU A 57 0.92 11.75 -7.98
N ILE A 58 -0.07 11.40 -8.78
CA ILE A 58 0.13 10.84 -10.12
C ILE A 58 -0.41 11.89 -11.10
N SER A 59 0.43 12.27 -12.04
CA SER A 59 0.13 13.25 -13.08
C SER A 59 0.50 12.65 -14.42
N GLY A 60 -0.32 12.85 -15.45
CA GLY A 60 0.03 12.38 -16.77
C GLY A 60 -0.75 13.08 -17.85
N ASN A 61 -0.10 13.30 -19.00
CA ASN A 61 -0.76 13.70 -20.23
C ASN A 61 -0.46 12.62 -21.26
N LEU A 62 -1.43 11.73 -21.44
CA LEU A 62 -1.42 10.70 -22.48
C LEU A 62 -2.20 11.29 -23.65
N ALA A 63 -1.51 11.60 -24.75
CA ALA A 63 -2.13 12.09 -25.96
C ALA A 63 -3.25 11.13 -26.42
N SER A 64 -4.41 11.68 -26.77
CA SER A 64 -5.52 10.89 -27.32
C SER A 64 -5.10 10.27 -28.66
N PRO A 65 -5.48 9.02 -28.97
CA PRO A 65 -5.08 8.35 -30.22
C PRO A 65 -5.54 9.07 -31.50
N GLU A 66 -6.44 10.06 -31.41
CA GLU A 66 -6.95 10.83 -32.55
C GLU A 66 -6.04 11.99 -32.98
N THR A 67 -5.11 12.44 -32.14
CA THR A 67 -4.23 13.57 -32.45
C THR A 67 -2.91 13.09 -33.07
N LYS A 68 -2.82 13.14 -34.41
CA LYS A 68 -1.60 12.95 -35.22
C LYS A 68 -0.58 14.10 -35.05
N SER A 69 -0.31 14.54 -33.83
CA SER A 69 0.77 15.50 -33.57
C SER A 69 1.90 14.81 -32.83
N ASP A 70 3.13 15.26 -33.09
CA ASP A 70 4.37 14.95 -32.37
C ASP A 70 4.22 15.31 -30.88
N GLN A 71 3.44 14.52 -30.15
CA GLN A 71 2.97 14.86 -28.81
C GLN A 71 3.74 14.03 -27.80
N GLU A 72 4.59 14.73 -27.06
CA GLU A 72 5.32 14.22 -25.92
C GLU A 72 4.34 13.79 -24.82
N GLN A 73 4.33 12.49 -24.52
CA GLN A 73 3.58 11.91 -23.41
C GLN A 73 4.41 12.08 -22.14
N HIS A 74 3.79 12.57 -21.08
CA HIS A 74 4.45 12.75 -19.80
C HIS A 74 3.70 11.97 -18.72
N LEU A 75 4.45 11.26 -17.87
CA LEU A 75 3.96 10.59 -16.67
C LEU A 75 4.85 10.98 -15.50
N GLY A 76 4.28 11.66 -14.52
CA GLY A 76 4.95 12.10 -13.30
C GLY A 76 4.33 11.46 -12.06
N PHE A 77 5.17 10.83 -11.25
CA PHE A 77 4.83 10.29 -9.95
C PHE A 77 5.59 11.06 -8.87
N LYS A 78 4.89 11.50 -7.82
CA LYS A 78 5.52 12.09 -6.63
C LYS A 78 5.00 11.42 -5.37
N PHE A 79 5.91 11.15 -4.44
CA PHE A 79 5.63 10.60 -3.14
C PHE A 79 6.12 11.52 -2.02
N TYR A 80 5.22 11.88 -1.12
CA TYR A 80 5.41 12.78 0.01
C TYR A 80 5.36 11.96 1.30
N PRO A 81 6.50 11.62 1.93
CA PRO A 81 6.54 10.71 3.07
C PRO A 81 5.75 11.19 4.30
N GLU A 82 5.64 12.51 4.49
CA GLU A 82 4.90 13.10 5.62
C GLU A 82 3.54 13.68 5.20
N GLY A 83 3.10 13.40 3.96
CA GLY A 83 1.93 13.98 3.34
C GLY A 83 2.24 15.27 2.58
N LYS A 84 1.47 15.54 1.52
CA LYS A 84 1.61 16.69 0.61
C LYS A 84 1.61 18.03 1.35
N SER A 85 0.79 18.13 2.39
CA SER A 85 0.59 19.37 3.16
C SER A 85 1.72 19.66 4.15
N LYS A 86 2.46 18.65 4.59
CA LYS A 86 3.47 18.78 5.67
C LYS A 86 4.90 18.64 5.17
N SER A 87 5.11 18.05 3.99
CA SER A 87 6.45 17.81 3.46
C SER A 87 6.75 18.62 2.21
N THR A 88 7.76 19.49 2.29
CA THR A 88 8.43 20.00 1.09
C THR A 88 9.36 18.94 0.46
N ARG A 89 9.71 17.88 1.22
CA ARG A 89 10.55 16.77 0.77
C ARG A 89 9.68 15.72 0.09
N HIS A 90 10.02 15.37 -1.14
CA HIS A 90 9.31 14.35 -1.88
C HIS A 90 10.27 13.58 -2.77
N PHE A 91 9.91 12.34 -3.04
CA PHE A 91 10.51 11.54 -4.11
C PHE A 91 9.72 11.84 -5.38
N ALA A 92 10.40 12.06 -6.50
CA ALA A 92 9.75 12.23 -7.79
C ALA A 92 10.31 11.23 -8.80
N ALA A 93 9.44 10.63 -9.60
CA ALA A 93 9.79 9.86 -10.77
C ALA A 93 9.01 10.44 -11.96
N GLU A 94 9.71 11.05 -12.90
CA GLU A 94 9.14 11.69 -14.09
C GLU A 94 9.60 10.92 -15.33
N SER A 95 8.68 10.68 -16.26
CA SER A 95 8.91 9.93 -17.49
C SER A 95 8.33 10.70 -18.66
N TRP A 96 9.12 10.91 -19.70
CA TRP A 96 8.71 11.56 -20.94
C TRP A 96 8.93 10.61 -22.11
N PHE A 97 7.92 10.45 -22.95
CA PHE A 97 7.95 9.58 -24.10
C PHE A 97 7.52 10.36 -25.33
N ARG A 98 8.38 10.38 -26.35
CA ARG A 98 8.11 11.04 -27.62
C ARG A 98 8.24 10.02 -28.75
N ILE A 99 7.23 9.98 -29.60
CA ILE A 99 7.26 9.24 -30.86
C ILE A 99 7.48 10.26 -31.96
N VAL A 100 8.62 10.18 -32.65
CA VAL A 100 8.86 11.03 -33.83
C VAL A 100 8.35 10.28 -35.06
N PRO A 101 7.20 10.68 -35.65
CA PRO A 101 6.53 9.92 -36.71
C PRO A 101 7.33 9.84 -38.02
N GLU A 102 8.29 10.75 -38.22
CA GLU A 102 9.03 10.89 -39.48
C GLU A 102 10.28 10.00 -39.56
N SER A 103 10.91 9.70 -38.42
CA SER A 103 12.09 8.82 -38.34
C SER A 103 11.76 7.42 -37.80
N GLY A 104 10.60 7.24 -37.15
CA GLY A 104 10.28 6.00 -36.43
C GLY A 104 11.13 5.81 -35.17
N HIS A 105 11.81 6.85 -34.71
CA HIS A 105 12.60 6.83 -33.48
C HIS A 105 11.70 7.10 -32.27
N TYR A 106 12.01 6.41 -31.17
CA TYR A 106 11.33 6.53 -29.89
C TYR A 106 12.31 7.12 -28.88
N ASP A 107 11.98 8.30 -28.35
CA ASP A 107 12.76 8.94 -27.30
C ASP A 107 12.04 8.72 -25.96
N TRP A 108 12.71 8.04 -25.04
CA TRP A 108 12.23 7.84 -23.68
C TRP A 108 13.23 8.41 -22.68
N HIS A 109 12.77 9.37 -21.89
CA HIS A 109 13.53 9.96 -20.80
C HIS A 109 12.89 9.58 -19.47
N PHE A 110 13.71 9.17 -18.52
CA PHE A 110 13.29 8.85 -17.16
C PHE A 110 14.18 9.60 -16.17
N GLN A 111 13.57 10.29 -15.22
CA GLN A 111 14.25 11.01 -14.18
C GLN A 111 13.72 10.62 -12.81
N PHE A 112 14.62 10.21 -11.93
CA PHE A 112 14.34 9.99 -10.52
C PHE A 112 14.98 11.11 -9.68
N ARG A 113 14.20 11.78 -8.84
CA ARG A 113 14.69 12.78 -7.89
C ARG A 113 14.43 12.29 -6.46
N GLN A 114 15.50 12.16 -5.69
CA GLN A 114 15.43 11.93 -4.25
C GLN A 114 15.33 13.28 -3.52
N PRO A 115 14.61 13.37 -2.39
CA PRO A 115 14.63 14.57 -1.57
C PRO A 115 16.07 14.91 -1.15
N GLU A 116 16.52 16.12 -1.46
CA GLU A 116 17.83 16.60 -1.03
C GLU A 116 17.91 16.62 0.50
N ASP A 117 18.92 15.95 1.04
CA ASP A 117 19.28 16.04 2.44
C ASP A 117 19.91 17.41 2.70
N ARG A 118 19.11 18.35 3.23
CA ARG A 118 19.56 19.72 3.54
C ARG A 118 20.78 19.74 4.46
N SER A 119 21.07 18.66 5.19
CA SER A 119 22.24 18.51 6.04
C SER A 119 23.57 18.54 5.27
N LYS A 120 23.57 18.24 3.96
CA LYS A 120 24.80 18.25 3.13
C LYS A 120 25.13 19.62 2.51
N LYS A 121 24.22 20.60 2.55
CA LYS A 121 24.43 21.94 1.95
C LYS A 121 25.09 22.94 2.91
N GLN A 122 25.39 22.55 4.15
CA GLN A 122 25.95 23.43 5.18
C GLN A 122 27.33 22.97 5.66
N LEU A 123 28.26 22.71 4.74
CA LEU A 123 29.69 22.82 5.07
C LEU A 123 30.17 24.18 4.51
N PRO A 124 30.42 25.19 5.35
CA PRO A 124 31.11 26.39 4.88
C PRO A 124 32.50 25.98 4.36
N PRO A 125 33.00 26.56 3.26
CA PRO A 125 34.38 26.36 2.86
C PRO A 125 35.26 26.84 4.02
N GLN A 126 36.03 25.92 4.61
CA GLN A 126 37.10 26.32 5.51
C GLN A 126 38.08 27.16 4.68
N MET A 127 38.01 28.48 4.88
CA MET A 127 39.01 29.41 4.38
C MET A 127 40.34 28.99 5.02
N GLU A 128 41.24 28.46 4.20
CA GLU A 128 42.66 28.39 4.51
C GLU A 128 43.09 29.79 4.97
N ALA A 129 43.50 29.91 6.23
CA ALA A 129 44.17 31.09 6.74
C ALA A 129 45.67 30.93 6.47
N PRO A 130 46.31 31.85 5.72
CA PRO A 130 47.76 31.91 5.66
C PRO A 130 48.28 32.79 6.81
N LEU A 131 49.20 32.25 7.61
CA LEU A 131 50.22 33.01 8.33
C LEU A 131 51.54 32.26 8.22
#